data_AF-M2T568-F1
#
_entry.id   AF-M2T568-F1
#
_cell.length_a   1.000
_cell.length_b   1.000
_cell.length_c   1.000
_cell.angle_alpha   90.00
_cell.angle_beta   90.00
_cell.angle_gamma   90.00
#
_symmetry.space_group_name_H-M   'P 1'
#
loop_
_entity.id
_entity.type
_entity.pdbx_description
1 polymer ?
#
loop_
_entity_poly.entity_id
_entity_poly.type
_entity_poly.pdbx_seq_one_letter_code
_entity_poly.pdbx_strand_id
1 'polypeptide(L)'
;MRILNLIGLVLTVVGSAPLAAQGPLPPKADVADVPTVAAPSEATSSRSKPLNAEDAEAWLDGFIPYALERGQIPGAVVVIVKDGEQIVQKGYG
;
A
#
# COMPACT_ATOMS: atom_id res chain seq x y z
N MET A 1 -9.22 -28.74 13.84
CA MET A 1 -9.42 -29.77 12.80
C MET A 1 -10.51 -29.32 11.85
N ARG A 2 -10.14 -29.15 10.57
CA ARG A 2 -10.93 -29.53 9.39
C ARG A 2 -12.34 -28.92 9.24
N ILE A 3 -12.42 -27.80 8.54
CA ILE A 3 -13.50 -27.45 7.60
C ILE A 3 -12.90 -26.41 6.64
N LEU A 4 -13.02 -26.45 5.32
CA LEU A 4 -13.46 -27.45 4.37
C LEU A 4 -12.99 -26.84 3.03
N ASN A 5 -12.04 -27.48 2.36
CA ASN A 5 -11.57 -27.07 1.04
C ASN A 5 -12.67 -27.41 0.04
N LEU A 6 -13.17 -26.47 -0.78
CA LEU A 6 -14.15 -26.82 -1.81
C LEU A 6 -14.08 -25.93 -3.06
N ILE A 7 -13.45 -26.52 -4.08
CA ILE A 7 -13.81 -26.50 -5.51
C ILE A 7 -13.60 -25.18 -6.27
N GLY A 8 -12.57 -25.21 -7.11
CA GLY A 8 -12.50 -24.36 -8.30
C GLY A 8 -13.33 -24.92 -9.46
N LEU A 9 -13.69 -24.04 -10.39
CA LEU A 9 -14.12 -24.34 -11.77
C LEU A 9 -14.05 -22.98 -12.52
N VAL A 10 -13.03 -22.71 -13.33
CA VAL A 10 -12.93 -23.04 -14.77
C VAL A 10 -14.05 -22.38 -15.59
N LEU A 11 -13.73 -21.37 -16.41
CA LEU A 11 -13.60 -21.51 -17.88
C LEU A 11 -13.75 -20.14 -18.59
N THR A 12 -12.80 -19.91 -19.49
CA THR A 12 -12.61 -18.90 -20.52
C THR A 12 -13.77 -18.73 -21.52
N VAL A 13 -13.86 -17.56 -22.18
CA VAL A 13 -14.15 -17.31 -23.63
C VAL A 13 -14.38 -15.79 -23.80
N VAL A 14 -13.42 -15.03 -24.35
CA VAL A 14 -13.23 -14.68 -25.80
C VAL A 14 -14.36 -13.82 -26.38
N GLY A 15 -13.99 -12.63 -26.88
CA GLY A 15 -14.85 -11.82 -27.74
C GLY A 15 -14.24 -10.47 -28.12
N SER A 16 -13.24 -10.46 -28.99
CA SER A 16 -12.80 -9.26 -29.73
C SER A 16 -13.75 -8.99 -30.90
N ALA A 17 -14.20 -7.75 -31.08
CA ALA A 17 -14.43 -7.19 -32.42
C ALA A 17 -14.40 -5.65 -32.40
N PRO A 18 -13.70 -5.01 -33.36
CA PRO A 18 -13.61 -3.55 -33.50
C PRO A 18 -14.76 -3.02 -34.36
N LEU A 19 -15.35 -1.88 -34.01
CA LEU A 19 -16.17 -1.13 -34.97
C LEU A 19 -15.72 0.32 -35.05
N ALA A 20 -15.29 0.67 -36.26
CA ALA A 20 -14.83 1.96 -36.69
C ALA A 20 -15.93 3.02 -36.61
N ALA A 21 -15.62 4.11 -35.94
CA ALA A 21 -16.20 5.43 -36.10
C ALA A 21 -15.09 6.36 -35.55
N GLN A 22 -14.64 7.46 -36.14
CA GLN A 22 -15.32 8.41 -37.00
C GLN A 22 -14.24 9.35 -37.63
N GLY A 23 -14.28 9.51 -38.97
CA GLY A 23 -13.94 10.76 -39.69
C GLY A 23 -12.46 11.19 -39.91
N PRO A 24 -12.11 11.72 -41.10
CA PRO A 24 -10.84 12.42 -41.32
C PRO A 24 -10.64 13.60 -40.37
N LEU A 25 -9.55 13.58 -39.60
CA LEU A 25 -9.14 14.67 -38.73
C LEU A 25 -8.52 15.81 -39.56
N PRO A 26 -8.85 17.08 -39.29
CA PRO A 26 -8.23 18.24 -39.94
C PRO A 26 -6.71 18.28 -39.63
N PRO A 27 -5.87 18.79 -40.55
CA PRO A 27 -4.46 18.97 -40.27
C PRO A 27 -4.30 20.02 -39.16
N LYS A 28 -3.93 19.58 -37.95
CA LYS A 28 -3.56 20.49 -36.87
C LYS A 28 -2.14 20.99 -37.15
N ALA A 29 -2.08 22.29 -37.39
CA ALA A 29 -0.90 23.12 -37.59
C ALA A 29 0.27 22.79 -36.64
N ASP A 30 1.47 23.02 -37.17
CA ASP A 30 2.77 22.97 -36.53
C ASP A 30 2.73 23.36 -35.05
N VAL A 31 3.02 22.38 -34.18
CA VAL A 31 3.28 22.65 -32.78
C VAL A 31 4.72 23.11 -32.69
N ALA A 32 4.87 24.44 -32.57
CA ALA A 32 6.06 25.12 -32.14
C ALA A 32 6.65 24.43 -30.88
N ASP A 33 7.97 24.40 -30.85
CA ASP A 33 8.85 24.02 -29.74
C ASP A 33 8.25 24.40 -28.38
N VAL A 34 7.71 23.40 -27.67
CA VAL A 34 7.33 23.52 -26.26
C VAL A 34 8.52 23.09 -25.43
N PRO A 35 9.01 23.92 -24.49
CA PRO A 35 10.08 23.50 -23.61
C PRO A 35 9.59 22.29 -22.81
N THR A 36 10.35 21.19 -22.90
CA THR A 36 10.09 20.00 -22.11
C THR A 36 10.20 20.38 -20.63
N VAL A 37 9.07 20.48 -19.95
CA VAL A 37 9.05 20.59 -18.50
C VAL A 37 9.52 19.24 -17.99
N ALA A 38 10.71 19.20 -17.41
CA ALA A 38 11.27 18.01 -16.78
C ALA A 38 10.19 17.38 -15.89
N ALA A 39 9.87 16.12 -16.17
CA ALA A 39 8.95 15.35 -15.35
C ALA A 39 9.41 15.40 -13.89
N PRO A 40 8.49 15.51 -12.91
CA PRO A 40 8.84 15.41 -11.51
C PRO A 40 9.72 14.16 -11.31
N SER A 41 10.93 14.38 -10.81
CA SER A 41 11.87 13.32 -10.45
C SER A 41 11.10 12.25 -9.69
N GLU A 42 11.18 11.01 -10.19
CA GLU A 42 10.53 9.83 -9.64
C GLU A 42 10.51 9.93 -8.13
N ALA A 43 9.29 9.96 -7.58
CA ALA A 43 9.04 9.86 -6.14
C ALA A 43 10.04 8.84 -5.61
N THR A 44 10.95 9.31 -4.75
CA THR A 44 11.95 8.47 -4.10
C THR A 44 11.20 7.26 -3.61
N SER A 45 11.39 6.12 -4.30
CA SER A 45 10.75 4.86 -3.95
C SER A 45 10.92 4.76 -2.45
N SER A 46 9.82 4.82 -1.70
CA SER A 46 9.84 4.88 -0.25
C SER A 46 10.63 3.66 0.18
N ARG A 47 11.91 3.85 0.47
CA ARG A 47 12.80 2.75 0.81
C ARG A 47 12.19 2.23 2.09
N SER A 48 11.56 1.07 2.01
CA SER A 48 10.85 0.45 3.12
C SER A 48 11.83 0.41 4.28
N LYS A 49 11.53 1.20 5.32
CA LYS A 49 12.40 1.25 6.49
C LYS A 49 12.37 -0.16 7.11
N PRO A 50 13.51 -0.80 7.36
CA PRO A 50 13.51 -2.11 7.98
C PRO A 50 12.85 -2.00 9.35
N LEU A 51 11.87 -2.87 9.62
CA LEU A 51 11.24 -2.95 10.94
C LEU A 51 12.29 -3.43 11.94
N ASN A 52 12.76 -2.50 12.78
CA ASN A 52 13.70 -2.70 13.86
C ASN A 52 13.03 -2.31 15.18
N ALA A 53 13.59 -2.76 16.30
CA ALA A 53 13.00 -2.55 17.62
C ALA A 53 12.84 -1.07 17.96
N GLU A 54 13.88 -0.26 17.74
CA GLU A 54 13.90 1.16 18.11
C GLU A 54 12.83 1.97 17.37
N ASP A 55 12.70 1.75 16.05
CA ASP A 55 11.68 2.40 15.23
C ASP A 55 10.25 1.95 15.61
N ALA A 56 10.08 0.65 15.86
CA ALA A 56 8.80 0.10 16.28
C ALA A 56 8.37 0.61 17.66
N GLU A 57 9.29 0.71 18.62
CA GLU A 57 9.03 1.28 19.94
C GLU A 57 8.69 2.76 19.87
N ALA A 58 9.46 3.54 19.11
CA ALA A 58 9.18 4.97 18.93
C ALA A 58 7.79 5.20 18.32
N TRP A 59 7.39 4.36 17.35
CA TRP A 59 6.05 4.42 16.78
C TRP A 59 4.97 4.05 17.80
N LEU A 60 5.16 2.97 18.56
CA LEU A 60 4.21 2.55 19.58
C LEU A 60 4.05 3.61 20.69
N ASP A 61 5.13 4.24 21.12
CA ASP A 61 5.11 5.30 22.13
C ASP A 61 4.34 6.53 21.66
N GLY A 62 4.36 6.81 20.35
CA GLY A 62 3.54 7.88 19.76
C GLY A 62 2.06 7.50 19.59
N PHE A 63 1.76 6.24 19.32
CA PHE A 63 0.42 5.81 18.92
C PHE A 63 -0.43 5.22 20.06
N ILE A 64 0.16 4.33 20.87
CA ILE A 64 -0.59 3.54 21.85
C ILE A 64 -1.23 4.41 22.95
N PRO A 65 -0.56 5.41 23.56
CA PRO A 65 -1.18 6.25 24.58
C PRO A 65 -2.46 6.94 24.08
N TYR A 66 -2.41 7.48 22.86
CA TYR A 66 -3.58 8.07 22.20
C TYR A 66 -4.70 7.04 21.97
N ALA A 67 -4.36 5.84 21.50
CA ALA A 67 -5.33 4.77 21.25
C ALA A 67 -6.02 4.31 22.54
N LEU A 68 -5.27 4.20 23.65
CA LEU A 68 -5.80 3.84 24.96
C LEU A 68 -6.78 4.89 25.50
N GLU A 69 -6.39 6.18 25.43
CA GLU A 69 -7.25 7.29 25.87
C GLU A 69 -8.56 7.32 25.06
N ARG A 70 -8.46 7.25 23.73
CA ARG A 70 -9.62 7.23 22.83
C ARG A 70 -10.54 6.03 23.06
N GLY A 71 -9.95 4.88 23.37
CA GLY A 71 -10.68 3.64 23.64
C GLY A 71 -11.22 3.54 25.06
N GLN A 72 -10.86 4.47 25.96
CA GLN A 72 -11.12 4.35 27.40
C GLN A 72 -10.61 3.02 27.97
N ILE A 73 -9.40 2.63 27.55
CA ILE A 73 -8.75 1.36 27.92
C ILE A 73 -7.68 1.67 28.99
N PRO A 74 -7.67 0.98 30.14
CA PRO A 74 -6.72 1.25 31.23
C PRO A 74 -5.28 0.84 30.92
N GLY A 75 -5.05 -0.04 29.94
CA GLY A 75 -3.71 -0.44 29.55
C GLY A 75 -3.69 -1.53 28.47
N ALA A 76 -2.53 -1.72 27.86
CA ALA A 76 -2.24 -2.77 26.88
C ALA A 76 -0.79 -3.25 26.99
N VAL A 77 -0.55 -4.50 26.58
CA VAL A 77 0.80 -5.03 26.37
C VAL A 77 0.93 -5.37 24.90
N VAL A 78 2.00 -4.88 24.27
CA VAL A 78 2.29 -5.09 22.85
C VAL A 78 3.56 -5.93 22.73
N VAL A 79 3.48 -7.00 21.95
CA VAL A 79 4.62 -7.86 21.59
C VAL A 79 4.72 -7.91 20.08
N ILE A 80 5.92 -7.63 19.54
CA ILE A 80 6.20 -7.72 18.11
C ILE A 80 7.25 -8.80 17.90
N VAL A 81 6.94 -9.74 16.99
CA VAL A 81 7.82 -10.83 16.60
C VAL A 81 8.13 -10.70 15.11
N LYS A 82 9.42 -10.75 14.75
CA LYS A 82 9.91 -10.71 13.39
C LYS A 82 10.92 -11.84 13.20
N ASP A 83 10.78 -12.62 12.13
CA ASP A 83 11.66 -13.75 11.80
C ASP A 83 11.78 -14.80 12.92
N GLY A 84 10.72 -14.95 13.72
CA GLY A 84 10.70 -15.87 14.87
C GLY A 84 11.37 -15.31 16.14
N GLU A 85 11.93 -14.09 16.08
CA GLU A 85 12.51 -13.40 17.22
C GLU A 85 11.58 -12.29 17.71
N GLN A 86 11.44 -12.17 19.03
CA GLN A 86 10.74 -11.04 19.63
C GLN A 86 11.61 -9.79 19.56
N ILE A 87 11.14 -8.76 18.85
CA ILE A 87 11.85 -7.50 18.71
C ILE A 87 11.34 -6.40 19.65
N VAL A 88 10.09 -6.50 20.11
CA VAL A 88 9.50 -5.56 21.09
C VAL A 88 8.61 -6.32 22.06
N GLN A 89 8.66 -5.96 23.33
CA GLN A 89 7.66 -6.32 24.34
C GLN A 89 7.55 -5.18 25.36
N LYS A 90 6.41 -4.50 25.36
CA LYS A 90 6.20 -3.29 26.17
C LYS A 90 4.78 -3.18 26.67
N GLY A 91 4.66 -2.71 27.92
CA GLY A 91 3.38 -2.36 28.55
C GLY A 91 3.09 -0.88 28.46
N TYR A 92 1.82 -0.55 28.32
CA TYR A 92 1.24 0.79 28.29
C TYR A 92 0.02 0.81 29.22
N GLY A 93 -0.18 1.89 29.98
CA GLY A 93 -1.26 1.99 30.98
C GLY A 93 -0.77 2.56 32.30
#